data_AF-A0A1G5HBW2-F1
#
_entry.id   AF-A0A1G5HBW2-F1
#
_cell.length_a   1.000
_cell.length_b   1.000
_cell.length_c   1.000
_cell.angle_alpha   90.00
_cell.angle_beta   90.00
_cell.angle_gamma   90.00
#
_symmetry.space_group_name_H-M   'P 1'
#
loop_
_entity.id
_entity.type
_entity.pdbx_description
1 polymer ?
#
loop_
_entity_poly.entity_id
_entity_poly.type
_entity_poly.pdbx_seq_one_letter_code
_entity_poly.pdbx_strand_id
1 'polypeptide(L)'
;MISLISTILNAILSFILHILKAFFSMLTWFLKGVLSLLKLFFCFLPATSILFSLLFVADIYLYFAGIPDIEPLSKYNSYLSKDMQISAKLISDMKIWWTLNIYPYRGNITFILLIILSLIMFLPVVFVLLSISVVLSFGQLLFYAAAFDIIIYVLRAIFHKSFLAQFQDRFFAVFPEKGKRHYEKNYEKWLRKHHGQFEDDDLEAVPVRNKVDEFYEDDDNYYEEDYEDDSEDDYDDYYEDDYDSDYDDQDAIEDKRYKRRKRFPYRDQYENDEYEDIDEYYEDDENYDDDENGDESESSNDTDRLSSFDFFAGCTSRESADRKYKSLVKLYHPDNMDGDTAAIAEINTQYAQAKKRFS
;
A
#
# COMPACT_ATOMS: atom_id res chain seq x y z
N MET A 1 59.30 -4.69 13.75
CA MET A 1 58.67 -5.78 12.99
C MET A 1 57.26 -6.12 13.50
N ILE A 2 57.06 -6.26 14.82
CA ILE A 2 55.74 -6.57 15.41
C ILE A 2 54.67 -5.52 15.08
N SER A 3 55.03 -4.23 15.06
CA SER A 3 54.10 -3.14 14.68
C SER A 3 53.62 -3.23 13.23
N LEU A 4 54.51 -3.48 12.26
CA LEU A 4 54.12 -3.63 10.84
C LEU A 4 53.22 -4.85 10.60
N ILE A 5 53.49 -5.97 11.28
CA ILE A 5 52.65 -7.17 11.18
C ILE A 5 51.25 -6.89 11.74
N SER A 6 51.16 -6.18 12.87
CA SER A 6 49.87 -5.78 13.45
C SER A 6 49.08 -4.85 12.52
N THR A 7 49.73 -3.87 11.90
CA THR A 7 49.09 -2.97 10.92
C THR A 7 48.58 -3.72 9.70
N ILE A 8 49.37 -4.65 9.16
CA ILE A 8 48.96 -5.48 8.01
C ILE A 8 47.78 -6.40 8.39
N LEU A 9 47.82 -7.03 9.56
CA LEU A 9 46.72 -7.88 10.04
C LEU A 9 45.43 -7.09 10.23
N ASN A 10 45.49 -5.90 10.82
CA ASN A 10 44.32 -5.05 10.98
C ASN A 10 43.76 -4.59 9.63
N ALA A 11 44.62 -4.27 8.65
CA ALA A 11 44.18 -3.91 7.31
C ALA A 11 43.48 -5.09 6.60
N ILE A 12 44.04 -6.30 6.70
CA ILE A 12 43.43 -7.52 6.14
C ILE A 12 42.08 -7.81 6.82
N LEU A 13 42.02 -7.69 8.14
CA LEU A 13 40.79 -7.97 8.90
C LEU A 13 39.69 -6.95 8.57
N SER A 14 40.03 -5.66 8.50
CA SER A 14 39.11 -4.61 8.05
C SER A 14 38.62 -4.86 6.61
N PHE A 15 39.52 -5.24 5.71
CA PHE A 15 39.15 -5.58 4.33
C PHE A 15 38.19 -6.77 4.25
N ILE A 16 38.45 -7.85 5.00
CA ILE A 16 37.55 -9.02 5.09
C ILE A 16 36.18 -8.62 5.65
N LEU A 17 36.14 -7.79 6.69
CA LEU A 17 34.88 -7.30 7.27
C LEU A 17 34.07 -6.45 6.28
N HIS A 18 34.72 -5.62 5.47
CA HIS A 18 34.04 -4.86 4.42
C HIS A 18 33.44 -5.78 3.35
N ILE A 19 34.17 -6.81 2.90
CA ILE A 19 33.65 -7.82 1.96
C ILE A 19 32.44 -8.53 2.57
N LEU A 20 32.54 -8.94 3.83
CA LEU A 20 31.47 -9.65 4.53
C LEU A 20 30.22 -8.76 4.71
N LYS A 21 30.39 -7.48 5.04
CA LYS A 21 29.29 -6.51 5.10
C LYS A 21 28.63 -6.32 3.73
N ALA A 22 29.43 -6.17 2.68
CA ALA A 22 28.92 -6.05 1.31
C ALA A 22 28.15 -7.32 0.89
N PHE A 23 28.65 -8.49 1.27
CA PHE A 23 27.97 -9.77 1.03
C PHE A 23 26.61 -9.84 1.73
N PHE A 24 26.53 -9.53 3.03
CA PHE A 24 25.25 -9.54 3.75
C PHE A 24 24.26 -8.50 3.20
N SER A 25 24.76 -7.34 2.76
CA SER A 25 23.94 -6.33 2.08
C SER A 25 23.37 -6.87 0.77
N MET A 26 24.22 -7.46 -0.08
CA MET A 26 23.80 -8.08 -1.34
C MET A 26 22.81 -9.23 -1.12
N LEU A 27 23.04 -10.07 -0.10
CA LEU A 27 22.16 -11.17 0.25
C LEU A 27 20.79 -10.67 0.73
N THR A 28 20.78 -9.65 1.58
CA THR A 28 19.55 -9.01 2.04
C THR A 28 18.78 -8.40 0.88
N TRP A 29 19.47 -7.71 -0.02
CA TRP A 29 18.87 -7.17 -1.24
C TRP A 29 18.30 -8.27 -2.13
N PHE A 30 19.02 -9.37 -2.33
CA PHE A 30 18.55 -10.53 -3.08
C PHE A 30 17.29 -11.15 -2.45
N LEU A 31 17.30 -11.40 -1.14
CA LEU A 31 16.14 -11.94 -0.42
C LEU A 31 14.93 -11.02 -0.50
N LYS A 32 15.14 -9.70 -0.37
CA LYS A 32 14.09 -8.69 -0.57
C LYS A 32 13.55 -8.74 -2.00
N GLY A 33 14.43 -8.90 -2.99
CA GLY A 33 14.07 -9.07 -4.40
C GLY A 33 13.24 -10.32 -4.64
N VAL A 34 13.65 -11.46 -4.09
CA VAL A 34 12.91 -12.74 -4.15
C VAL A 34 11.52 -12.61 -3.51
N LEU A 35 11.42 -12.01 -2.33
CA LEU A 35 10.14 -11.80 -1.66
C LEU A 35 9.24 -10.85 -2.45
N SER A 36 9.80 -9.78 -3.03
CA SER A 36 9.07 -8.88 -3.92
C SER A 36 8.58 -9.59 -5.19
N LEU A 37 9.39 -10.49 -5.76
CA LEU A 37 9.01 -11.29 -6.91
C LEU A 37 7.89 -12.29 -6.56
N LEU A 38 7.98 -12.96 -5.40
CA LEU A 38 6.91 -13.83 -4.91
C LEU A 38 5.61 -13.05 -4.63
N LYS A 39 5.70 -11.85 -4.05
CA LYS A 39 4.56 -10.94 -3.87
C LYS A 39 3.92 -10.56 -5.20
N LEU A 40 4.73 -10.23 -6.21
CA LEU A 40 4.26 -9.91 -7.55
C LEU A 40 3.62 -11.14 -8.21
N PHE A 41 4.23 -12.31 -8.08
CA PHE A 41 3.68 -13.57 -8.57
C PHE A 41 2.32 -13.88 -7.92
N PHE A 42 2.18 -13.64 -6.62
CA PHE A 42 0.92 -13.74 -5.90
C PHE A 42 -0.15 -12.74 -6.39
N CYS A 43 0.24 -11.55 -6.82
CA CYS A 43 -0.69 -10.58 -7.42
C CYS A 43 -1.24 -11.07 -8.77
N PHE A 44 -0.42 -11.74 -9.58
CA PHE A 44 -0.82 -12.26 -10.88
C PHE A 44 -1.59 -13.58 -10.80
N LEU A 45 -1.13 -14.53 -9.99
CA LEU A 45 -1.68 -15.88 -9.94
C LEU A 45 -1.62 -16.39 -8.47
N PRO A 46 -2.59 -16.03 -7.62
CA PRO A 46 -2.50 -16.26 -6.18
C PRO A 46 -2.49 -17.75 -5.82
N ALA A 47 -3.33 -18.58 -6.46
CA ALA A 47 -3.38 -20.01 -6.15
C ALA A 47 -2.09 -20.70 -6.58
N THR A 48 -1.56 -20.39 -7.77
CA THR A 48 -0.26 -20.93 -8.20
C THR A 48 0.87 -20.47 -7.30
N SER A 49 0.87 -19.22 -6.84
CA SER A 49 1.93 -18.68 -5.98
C SER A 49 1.95 -19.35 -4.61
N ILE A 50 0.78 -19.59 -4.01
CA ILE A 50 0.68 -20.34 -2.75
C ILE A 50 1.18 -21.77 -2.97
N LEU A 51 0.70 -22.44 -4.02
CA LEU A 51 1.07 -23.82 -4.31
C LEU A 51 2.58 -23.95 -4.59
N PHE A 52 3.13 -23.06 -5.41
CA PHE A 52 4.58 -22.99 -5.69
C PHE A 52 5.39 -22.79 -4.41
N SER A 53 4.98 -21.86 -3.54
CA SER A 53 5.70 -21.60 -2.29
C SER A 53 5.69 -22.82 -1.35
N LEU A 54 4.56 -23.52 -1.25
CA LEU A 54 4.47 -24.76 -0.48
C LEU A 54 5.35 -25.88 -1.06
N LEU A 55 5.31 -26.06 -2.38
CA LEU A 55 6.14 -27.04 -3.07
C LEU A 55 7.63 -26.71 -2.98
N PHE A 56 8.00 -25.42 -3.00
CA PHE A 56 9.37 -24.98 -2.83
C PHE A 56 9.92 -25.26 -1.42
N VAL A 57 9.11 -25.01 -0.38
CA VAL A 57 9.49 -25.40 0.99
C VAL A 57 9.57 -26.91 1.13
N ALA A 58 8.66 -27.66 0.49
CA ALA A 58 8.69 -29.12 0.48
C ALA A 58 9.94 -29.67 -0.25
N ASP A 59 10.33 -29.10 -1.39
CA ASP A 59 11.54 -29.46 -2.14
C ASP A 59 12.80 -29.21 -1.30
N ILE A 60 12.90 -28.04 -0.64
CA ILE A 60 13.99 -27.78 0.32
C ILE A 60 14.03 -28.85 1.41
N TYR A 61 12.87 -29.18 1.99
CA TYR A 61 12.81 -30.20 3.04
C TYR A 61 13.23 -31.57 2.53
N LEU A 62 12.70 -32.02 1.39
CA LEU A 62 13.02 -33.31 0.77
C LEU A 62 14.49 -33.40 0.38
N TYR A 63 15.08 -32.30 -0.06
CA TYR A 63 16.51 -32.24 -0.38
C TYR A 63 17.40 -32.54 0.85
N PHE A 64 17.07 -31.97 2.02
CA PHE A 64 17.86 -32.17 3.23
C PHE A 64 17.48 -33.44 4.02
N ALA A 65 16.20 -33.78 4.08
CA ALA A 65 15.68 -34.90 4.88
C ALA A 65 15.62 -36.22 4.10
N GLY A 66 15.65 -36.18 2.77
CA GLY A 66 15.36 -37.33 1.92
C GLY A 66 13.86 -37.64 1.83
N ILE A 67 13.51 -38.70 1.08
CA ILE A 67 12.12 -39.15 0.95
C ILE A 67 11.74 -39.89 2.24
N PRO A 68 10.75 -39.42 3.00
CA PRO A 68 10.30 -40.13 4.18
C PRO A 68 9.50 -41.38 3.77
N ASP A 69 9.81 -42.52 4.39
CA ASP A 69 9.09 -43.78 4.20
C ASP A 69 7.72 -43.73 4.91
N ILE A 70 6.76 -43.02 4.31
CA ILE A 70 5.38 -42.94 4.81
C ILE A 70 4.44 -43.61 3.80
N GLU A 71 3.68 -44.60 4.25
CA GLU A 71 2.75 -45.41 3.46
C GLU A 71 1.79 -44.64 2.53
N PRO A 72 1.15 -43.51 2.93
CA PRO A 72 0.26 -42.76 2.05
C PRO A 72 1.00 -41.96 0.96
N LEU A 73 2.31 -41.73 1.09
CA LEU A 73 3.12 -41.06 0.06
C LEU A 73 3.48 -41.98 -1.10
N SER A 74 3.28 -43.30 -0.96
CA SER A 74 3.64 -44.29 -2.00
C SER A 74 2.99 -44.01 -3.36
N LYS A 75 1.76 -43.46 -3.38
CA LYS A 75 1.06 -43.07 -4.61
C LYS A 75 1.67 -41.85 -5.31
N TYR A 76 2.30 -40.96 -4.54
CA TYR A 76 2.97 -39.74 -5.03
C TYR A 76 4.49 -39.93 -5.19
N ASN A 77 4.99 -41.13 -4.88
CA ASN A 77 6.40 -41.46 -4.92
C ASN A 77 7.01 -41.25 -6.32
N SER A 78 6.23 -41.38 -7.39
CA SER A 78 6.70 -41.07 -8.75
C SER A 78 7.07 -39.60 -8.94
N TYR A 79 6.28 -38.66 -8.41
CA TYR A 79 6.57 -37.22 -8.48
C TYR A 79 7.74 -36.85 -7.57
N LEU A 80 7.75 -37.38 -6.35
CA LEU A 80 8.81 -37.12 -5.36
C LEU A 80 10.17 -37.70 -5.78
N SER A 81 10.18 -38.92 -6.34
CA SER A 81 11.41 -39.53 -6.86
C SER A 81 11.93 -38.79 -8.10
N LYS A 82 11.03 -38.33 -8.98
CA LYS A 82 11.40 -37.47 -10.11
C LYS A 82 12.04 -36.17 -9.62
N ASP A 83 11.48 -35.55 -8.59
CA ASP A 83 12.00 -34.32 -8.00
C ASP A 83 13.39 -34.49 -7.40
N MET A 84 13.58 -35.53 -6.58
CA MET A 84 14.88 -35.85 -6.01
C MET A 84 15.93 -36.18 -7.10
N GLN A 85 15.54 -36.83 -8.19
CA GLN A 85 16.46 -37.10 -9.31
C GLN A 85 16.85 -35.81 -10.06
N ILE A 86 15.91 -34.90 -10.27
CA ILE A 86 16.17 -33.62 -10.94
C ILE A 86 17.08 -32.75 -10.07
N SER A 87 16.76 -32.56 -8.79
CA SER A 87 17.57 -31.78 -7.87
C SER A 87 18.97 -32.37 -7.69
N ALA A 88 19.09 -33.70 -7.54
CA ALA A 88 20.38 -34.39 -7.47
C ALA A 88 21.20 -34.21 -8.76
N LYS A 89 20.57 -34.27 -9.93
CA LYS A 89 21.24 -34.02 -11.22
C LYS A 89 21.74 -32.59 -11.32
N LEU A 90 20.90 -31.59 -11.01
CA LEU A 90 21.28 -30.18 -11.06
C LEU A 90 22.48 -29.88 -10.16
N ILE A 91 22.53 -30.50 -8.97
CA ILE A 91 23.64 -30.33 -8.03
C ILE A 91 24.89 -31.07 -8.51
N SER A 92 24.75 -32.24 -9.12
CA SER A 92 25.86 -32.93 -9.77
C SER A 92 26.45 -32.07 -10.89
N ASP A 93 25.61 -31.48 -11.74
CA ASP A 93 26.03 -30.60 -12.82
C ASP A 93 26.72 -29.33 -12.28
N MET A 94 26.21 -28.75 -11.19
CA MET A 94 26.86 -27.64 -10.48
C MET A 94 28.23 -28.04 -9.91
N LYS A 95 28.35 -29.23 -9.31
CA LYS A 95 29.64 -29.75 -8.81
C LYS A 95 30.64 -29.95 -9.95
N ILE A 96 30.19 -30.53 -11.07
CA ILE A 96 31.01 -30.70 -12.27
C ILE A 96 31.48 -29.34 -12.77
N TRP A 97 30.59 -28.36 -12.89
CA TRP A 97 30.95 -27.00 -13.27
C TRP A 97 32.00 -26.41 -12.31
N TRP A 98 31.85 -26.62 -11.00
CA TRP A 98 32.83 -26.18 -10.00
C TRP A 98 34.21 -26.82 -10.20
N THR A 99 34.24 -28.13 -10.42
CA THR A 99 35.49 -28.85 -10.67
C THR A 99 36.13 -28.45 -12.00
N LEU A 100 35.35 -28.08 -13.01
CA LEU A 100 35.89 -27.69 -14.31
C LEU A 100 36.36 -26.23 -14.34
N ASN A 101 35.71 -25.33 -13.59
CA ASN A 101 36.00 -23.89 -13.67
C ASN A 101 36.86 -23.36 -12.52
N ILE A 102 36.75 -23.93 -11.32
CA ILE A 102 37.49 -23.43 -10.14
C ILE A 102 38.74 -24.26 -9.89
N TYR A 103 38.63 -25.59 -9.94
CA TYR A 103 39.76 -26.48 -9.61
C TYR A 103 41.03 -26.27 -10.46
N PRO A 104 40.97 -25.91 -11.75
CA PRO A 104 42.18 -25.69 -12.55
C PRO A 104 43.10 -24.58 -12.01
N TYR A 105 42.56 -23.64 -11.23
CA TYR A 105 43.33 -22.54 -10.65
C TYR A 105 44.01 -22.90 -9.33
N ARG A 106 43.88 -24.14 -8.86
CA ARG A 106 44.40 -24.60 -7.56
C ARG A 106 45.88 -24.20 -7.39
N GLY A 107 46.17 -23.50 -6.30
CA GLY A 107 47.51 -23.01 -5.97
C GLY A 107 47.78 -21.55 -6.37
N ASN A 108 46.89 -20.93 -7.15
CA ASN A 108 46.95 -19.49 -7.47
C ASN A 108 46.06 -18.68 -6.50
N ILE A 109 46.37 -17.40 -6.28
CA ILE A 109 45.52 -16.48 -5.52
C ILE A 109 44.13 -16.34 -6.15
N THR A 110 44.05 -16.49 -7.48
CA THR A 110 42.80 -16.53 -8.24
C THR A 110 41.86 -17.64 -7.75
N PHE A 111 42.37 -18.79 -7.30
CA PHE A 111 41.55 -19.86 -6.74
C PHE A 111 40.81 -19.44 -5.48
N ILE A 112 41.49 -18.72 -4.59
CA ILE A 112 40.89 -18.21 -3.34
C ILE A 112 39.80 -17.19 -3.68
N LEU A 113 40.06 -16.27 -4.62
CA LEU A 113 39.07 -15.30 -5.08
C LEU A 113 37.85 -15.98 -5.72
N LEU A 114 38.05 -16.99 -6.57
CA LEU A 114 36.97 -17.74 -7.21
C LEU A 114 36.13 -18.53 -6.19
N ILE A 115 36.74 -19.10 -5.15
CA ILE A 115 35.99 -19.75 -4.06
C ILE A 115 35.15 -18.72 -3.31
N ILE A 116 35.71 -17.57 -2.95
CA ILE A 116 34.97 -16.51 -2.25
C ILE A 116 33.80 -16.04 -3.11
N LEU A 117 34.05 -15.72 -4.39
CA LEU A 117 33.01 -15.33 -5.33
C LEU A 117 31.94 -16.39 -5.48
N SER A 118 32.33 -17.66 -5.57
CA SER A 118 31.36 -18.73 -5.70
C SER A 118 30.56 -18.97 -4.43
N LEU A 119 31.14 -18.75 -3.24
CA LEU A 119 30.41 -18.83 -1.98
C LEU A 119 29.38 -17.70 -1.91
N ILE A 120 29.76 -16.50 -2.37
CA ILE A 120 28.85 -15.35 -2.48
C ILE A 120 27.65 -15.69 -3.40
N MET A 121 27.93 -16.25 -4.57
CA MET A 121 26.91 -16.59 -5.57
C MET A 121 26.18 -17.90 -5.28
N PHE A 122 26.60 -18.67 -4.28
CA PHE A 122 26.04 -20.00 -4.02
C PHE A 122 24.54 -19.93 -3.70
N LEU A 123 24.15 -19.03 -2.78
CA LEU A 123 22.76 -18.91 -2.34
C LEU A 123 21.81 -18.50 -3.49
N PRO A 124 22.07 -17.45 -4.28
CA PRO A 124 21.18 -17.09 -5.39
C PRO A 124 21.14 -18.18 -6.47
N VAL A 125 22.27 -18.83 -6.78
CA VAL A 125 22.31 -19.92 -7.77
C VAL A 125 21.49 -21.12 -7.31
N VAL A 126 21.68 -21.57 -6.06
CA VAL A 126 20.92 -22.69 -5.51
C VAL A 126 19.43 -22.36 -5.44
N PHE A 127 19.06 -21.15 -5.04
CA PHE A 127 17.67 -20.71 -5.03
C PHE A 127 17.00 -20.84 -6.42
N VAL A 128 17.70 -20.38 -7.47
CA VAL A 128 17.20 -20.48 -8.86
C VAL A 128 17.13 -21.93 -9.31
N LEU A 129 18.13 -22.75 -9.00
CA LEU A 129 18.14 -24.18 -9.35
C LEU A 129 17.00 -24.95 -8.68
N LEU A 130 16.74 -24.71 -7.39
CA LEU A 130 15.61 -25.31 -6.68
C LEU A 130 14.27 -24.82 -7.25
N SER A 131 14.17 -23.53 -7.58
CA SER A 131 12.96 -22.99 -8.22
C SER A 131 12.67 -23.67 -9.56
N ILE A 132 13.71 -23.89 -10.37
CA ILE A 132 13.60 -24.65 -11.62
C ILE A 132 13.22 -26.11 -11.35
N SER A 133 13.78 -26.73 -10.30
CA SER A 133 13.43 -28.10 -9.88
C SER A 133 11.93 -28.22 -9.63
N VAL A 134 11.36 -27.34 -8.79
CA VAL A 134 9.92 -27.34 -8.48
C VAL A 134 9.06 -27.26 -9.74
N VAL A 135 9.42 -26.39 -10.68
CA VAL A 135 8.67 -26.23 -11.95
C VAL A 135 8.76 -27.49 -12.82
N LEU A 136 9.93 -28.12 -12.92
CA LEU A 136 10.12 -29.33 -13.75
C LEU A 136 9.47 -30.58 -13.13
N SER A 137 9.49 -30.67 -11.80
CA SER A 137 8.95 -31.77 -11.03
C SER A 137 7.43 -31.72 -10.95
N PHE A 138 6.88 -30.55 -10.62
CA PHE A 138 5.46 -30.35 -10.34
C PHE A 138 4.74 -29.50 -11.39
N GLY A 139 5.32 -29.34 -12.58
CA GLY A 139 4.76 -28.50 -13.64
C GLY A 139 3.31 -28.82 -14.02
N GLN A 140 2.88 -30.08 -13.94
CA GLN A 140 1.49 -30.45 -14.17
C GLN A 140 0.55 -29.91 -13.08
N LEU A 141 0.95 -29.99 -11.80
CA LEU A 141 0.16 -29.44 -10.69
C LEU A 141 0.10 -27.92 -10.75
N LEU A 142 1.24 -27.28 -11.05
CA LEU A 142 1.30 -25.83 -11.24
C LEU A 142 0.45 -25.38 -12.44
N PHE A 143 0.41 -26.15 -13.51
CA PHE A 143 -0.45 -25.88 -14.66
C PHE A 143 -1.94 -25.94 -14.31
N TYR A 144 -2.38 -26.94 -13.53
CA TYR A 144 -3.76 -27.01 -13.06
C TYR A 144 -4.11 -25.84 -12.13
N ALA A 145 -3.19 -25.44 -11.24
CA ALA A 145 -3.38 -24.25 -10.42
C ALA A 145 -3.46 -22.97 -11.27
N ALA A 146 -2.66 -22.87 -12.34
CA ALA A 146 -2.67 -21.71 -13.23
C ALA A 146 -3.98 -21.63 -14.02
N ALA A 147 -4.47 -22.77 -14.52
CA ALA A 147 -5.77 -22.85 -15.16
C ALA A 147 -6.90 -22.46 -14.19
N PHE A 148 -6.82 -22.89 -12.93
CA PHE A 148 -7.77 -22.50 -11.88
C PHE A 148 -7.76 -21.00 -11.61
N ASP A 149 -6.58 -20.39 -11.48
CA ASP A 149 -6.46 -18.93 -11.35
C ASP A 149 -7.09 -18.22 -12.55
N ILE A 150 -6.80 -18.65 -13.79
CA ILE A 150 -7.39 -18.07 -15.01
C ILE A 150 -8.92 -18.17 -14.99
N ILE A 151 -9.47 -19.32 -14.60
CA ILE A 151 -10.93 -19.50 -14.48
C ILE A 151 -11.52 -18.51 -13.47
N ILE A 152 -10.88 -18.33 -12.31
CA ILE A 152 -11.32 -17.34 -11.32
C ILE A 152 -11.29 -15.92 -11.90
N TYR A 153 -10.23 -15.55 -12.62
CA TYR A 153 -10.11 -14.24 -13.24
C TYR A 153 -11.21 -14.02 -14.28
N VAL A 154 -11.47 -15.01 -15.14
CA VAL A 154 -12.53 -14.95 -16.16
C VAL A 154 -13.90 -14.84 -15.50
N LEU A 155 -14.19 -15.66 -14.49
CA LEU A 155 -15.46 -15.59 -13.77
C LEU A 155 -15.67 -14.22 -13.13
N ARG A 156 -14.65 -13.66 -12.46
CA ARG A 156 -14.75 -12.31 -11.89
C ARG A 156 -14.88 -11.21 -12.94
N ALA A 157 -14.23 -11.39 -14.10
CA ALA A 157 -14.31 -10.45 -15.20
C ALA A 157 -15.72 -10.40 -15.81
N ILE A 158 -16.45 -11.52 -15.80
CA ILE A 158 -17.83 -11.58 -16.28
C ILE A 158 -18.80 -10.82 -15.35
N PHE A 159 -18.55 -10.80 -14.04
CA PHE A 159 -19.53 -10.28 -13.07
C PHE A 159 -19.26 -8.87 -12.51
N HIS A 160 -18.00 -8.41 -12.42
CA HIS A 160 -17.73 -7.22 -11.58
C HIS A 160 -16.67 -6.22 -12.07
N LYS A 161 -15.52 -6.66 -12.61
CA LYS A 161 -14.38 -5.76 -12.85
C LYS A 161 -13.49 -6.21 -14.00
N SER A 162 -12.91 -5.25 -14.72
CA SER A 162 -11.88 -5.51 -15.74
C SER A 162 -10.68 -6.27 -15.17
N PHE A 163 -9.98 -7.03 -16.01
CA PHE A 163 -8.79 -7.80 -15.58
C PHE A 163 -7.73 -6.91 -14.93
N LEU A 164 -7.56 -5.70 -15.46
CA LEU A 164 -6.57 -4.73 -14.98
C LEU A 164 -6.95 -4.20 -13.59
N ALA A 165 -8.21 -3.86 -13.37
CA ALA A 165 -8.70 -3.41 -12.06
C ALA A 165 -8.52 -4.50 -10.99
N GLN A 166 -8.81 -5.76 -11.32
CA GLN A 166 -8.60 -6.87 -10.38
C GLN A 166 -7.13 -7.08 -10.00
N PHE A 167 -6.21 -6.88 -10.94
CA PHE A 167 -4.78 -6.93 -10.68
C PHE A 167 -4.32 -5.73 -9.84
N GLN A 168 -4.74 -4.52 -10.21
CA GLN A 168 -4.38 -3.28 -9.51
C GLN A 168 -4.88 -3.29 -8.06
N ASP A 169 -6.12 -3.72 -7.81
CA ASP A 169 -6.68 -3.85 -6.45
C ASP A 169 -5.81 -4.76 -5.57
N ARG A 170 -5.38 -5.91 -6.11
CA ARG A 170 -4.49 -6.85 -5.38
C ARG A 170 -3.09 -6.28 -5.22
N PHE A 171 -2.57 -5.64 -6.26
CA PHE A 171 -1.26 -5.01 -6.23
C PHE A 171 -1.18 -3.94 -5.15
N PHE A 172 -2.19 -3.08 -5.02
CA PHE A 172 -2.24 -2.07 -3.97
C PHE A 172 -2.45 -2.66 -2.57
N ALA A 173 -3.17 -3.78 -2.46
CA ALA A 173 -3.28 -4.52 -1.20
C ALA A 173 -1.93 -5.13 -0.74
N VAL A 174 -1.14 -5.68 -1.68
CA VAL A 174 0.15 -6.32 -1.38
C VAL A 174 1.29 -5.29 -1.22
N PHE A 175 1.18 -4.14 -1.90
CA PHE A 175 2.14 -3.03 -1.85
C PHE A 175 1.47 -1.75 -1.32
N PRO A 176 1.23 -1.65 -0.01
CA PRO A 176 0.44 -0.56 0.58
C PRO A 176 1.05 0.82 0.36
N GLU A 177 2.38 0.95 0.32
CA GLU A 177 3.04 2.22 0.02
C GLU A 177 2.74 2.74 -1.39
N LYS A 178 2.70 1.84 -2.38
CA LYS A 178 2.37 2.20 -3.77
C LYS A 178 0.88 2.49 -3.91
N GLY A 179 0.04 1.75 -3.19
CA GLY A 179 -1.41 2.00 -3.11
C GLY A 179 -1.71 3.39 -2.54
N LYS A 180 -1.14 3.74 -1.39
CA LYS A 180 -1.32 5.06 -0.75
C LYS A 180 -0.98 6.20 -1.71
N ARG A 181 0.18 6.16 -2.36
CA ARG A 181 0.60 7.17 -3.35
C ARG A 181 -0.38 7.28 -4.53
N HIS A 182 -0.95 6.17 -4.98
CA HIS A 182 -1.95 6.18 -6.05
C HIS A 182 -3.27 6.84 -5.60
N TYR A 183 -3.76 6.49 -4.41
CA TYR A 183 -4.97 7.11 -3.85
C TYR A 183 -4.78 8.60 -3.53
N GLU A 184 -3.61 8.99 -3.00
CA GLU A 184 -3.26 10.39 -2.74
C GLU A 184 -3.27 11.20 -4.05
N LYS A 185 -2.62 10.70 -5.10
CA LYS A 185 -2.63 11.36 -6.42
C LYS A 185 -4.04 11.48 -7.01
N ASN A 186 -4.86 10.43 -6.88
CA ASN A 186 -6.23 10.48 -7.37
C ASN A 186 -7.09 11.45 -6.56
N TYR A 187 -6.88 11.52 -5.25
CA TYR A 187 -7.56 12.47 -4.37
C TYR A 187 -7.15 13.92 -4.68
N GLU A 188 -5.86 14.18 -4.94
CA GLU A 188 -5.38 15.48 -5.39
C GLU A 188 -5.97 15.89 -6.74
N LYS A 189 -6.05 14.96 -7.71
CA LYS A 189 -6.72 15.20 -8.99
C LYS A 189 -8.21 15.50 -8.80
N TRP A 190 -8.88 14.75 -7.93
CA TRP A 190 -10.29 14.97 -7.59
C TRP A 190 -10.50 16.34 -6.93
N LEU A 191 -9.65 16.70 -5.96
CA LEU A 191 -9.62 18.02 -5.31
C LEU A 191 -9.45 19.14 -6.34
N ARG A 192 -8.52 18.98 -7.29
CA ARG A 192 -8.29 19.97 -8.35
C ARG A 192 -9.50 20.14 -9.26
N LYS A 193 -10.20 19.04 -9.58
CA LYS A 193 -11.40 19.06 -10.44
C LYS A 193 -12.60 19.69 -9.73
N HIS A 194 -12.71 19.51 -8.41
CA HIS A 194 -13.85 19.99 -7.62
C HIS A 194 -13.54 21.29 -6.86
N HIS A 195 -12.36 21.88 -7.04
CA HIS A 195 -11.95 23.10 -6.32
C HIS A 195 -12.94 24.25 -6.52
N GLY A 196 -13.55 24.39 -7.71
CA GLY A 196 -14.54 25.43 -7.97
C GLY A 196 -15.82 25.28 -7.15
N GLN A 197 -16.26 24.04 -6.86
CA GLN A 197 -17.45 23.80 -6.02
C GLN A 197 -17.20 24.17 -4.55
N PHE A 198 -15.95 24.08 -4.09
CA PHE A 198 -15.59 24.47 -2.72
C PHE A 198 -15.43 25.99 -2.55
N GLU A 199 -15.14 26.73 -3.62
CA GLU A 199 -15.05 28.20 -3.55
C GLU A 199 -16.42 28.87 -3.50
N ASP A 200 -17.44 28.26 -4.12
CA ASP A 200 -18.81 28.80 -4.13
C ASP A 200 -19.54 28.61 -2.77
N ASP A 201 -19.21 27.56 -2.01
CA ASP A 201 -19.80 27.31 -0.67
C ASP A 201 -19.19 28.21 0.44
N ASP A 202 -17.94 28.67 0.28
CA ASP A 202 -17.32 29.65 1.19
C ASP A 202 -17.69 31.12 0.82
N LEU A 203 -18.46 31.31 -0.27
CA LEU A 203 -18.99 32.59 -0.73
C LEU A 203 -20.51 32.72 -0.52
N GLU A 204 -21.06 32.17 0.57
CA GLU A 204 -22.19 32.85 1.21
C GLU A 204 -21.70 34.24 1.63
N ALA A 205 -21.86 35.18 0.72
CA ALA A 205 -21.54 36.58 0.87
C ALA A 205 -22.24 37.11 2.12
N VAL A 206 -21.53 37.11 3.25
CA VAL A 206 -21.86 37.97 4.38
C VAL A 206 -21.82 39.37 3.79
N PRO A 207 -22.95 40.10 3.68
CA PRO A 207 -22.90 41.46 3.16
C PRO A 207 -22.00 42.24 4.11
N VAL A 208 -20.82 42.61 3.62
CA VAL A 208 -19.96 43.56 4.30
C VAL A 208 -20.75 44.86 4.30
N ARG A 209 -21.50 45.10 5.37
CA ARG A 209 -22.12 46.38 5.66
C ARG A 209 -20.96 47.38 5.75
N ASN A 210 -20.77 48.15 4.68
CA ASN A 210 -19.86 49.28 4.67
C ASN A 210 -20.28 50.23 5.80
N LYS A 211 -19.51 50.20 6.89
CA LYS A 211 -19.69 51.05 8.06
C LYS A 211 -18.97 52.39 7.87
N VAL A 212 -18.95 52.89 6.64
CA VAL A 212 -18.14 54.05 6.21
C VAL A 212 -18.99 55.17 5.60
N ASP A 213 -20.30 54.96 5.42
CA ASP A 213 -21.20 55.98 4.85
C ASP A 213 -21.99 56.80 5.89
N GLU A 214 -21.57 56.84 7.17
CA GLU A 214 -22.39 57.53 8.19
C GLU A 214 -21.63 58.41 9.19
N PHE A 215 -20.36 58.81 8.97
CA PHE A 215 -19.75 59.63 10.03
C PHE A 215 -18.69 60.70 9.71
N TYR A 216 -18.33 61.02 8.46
CA TYR A 216 -17.62 62.28 8.21
C TYR A 216 -17.97 62.85 6.83
N GLU A 217 -19.07 63.61 6.81
CA GLU A 217 -19.11 64.84 6.03
C GLU A 217 -18.04 65.80 6.60
N ASP A 218 -17.48 66.62 5.70
CA ASP A 218 -16.58 67.77 5.92
C ASP A 218 -15.05 67.56 5.78
N ASP A 219 -14.54 68.44 4.91
CA ASP A 219 -13.19 68.98 4.75
C ASP A 219 -12.09 68.18 4.03
N ASP A 220 -11.87 68.65 2.80
CA ASP A 220 -10.60 69.17 2.31
C ASP A 220 -9.46 68.23 1.87
N ASN A 221 -9.37 68.14 0.54
CA ASN A 221 -8.24 68.64 -0.28
C ASN A 221 -6.95 67.81 -0.39
N TYR A 222 -6.56 67.66 -1.66
CA TYR A 222 -5.20 67.63 -2.22
C TYR A 222 -4.46 66.31 -2.55
N TYR A 223 -4.14 66.25 -3.86
CA TYR A 223 -3.08 65.58 -4.62
C TYR A 223 -3.22 64.10 -5.05
N GLU A 224 -3.52 63.96 -6.35
CA GLU A 224 -3.04 62.93 -7.26
C GLU A 224 -1.51 62.92 -7.32
N GLU A 225 -0.89 61.73 -7.39
CA GLU A 225 0.37 61.56 -8.12
C GLU A 225 0.52 60.10 -8.60
N ASP A 226 0.58 59.97 -9.93
CA ASP A 226 0.99 58.79 -10.70
C ASP A 226 2.42 58.38 -10.38
N TYR A 227 2.74 57.07 -10.40
CA TYR A 227 4.02 56.58 -10.94
C TYR A 227 3.88 55.19 -11.55
N GLU A 228 4.32 55.10 -12.79
CA GLU A 228 4.59 53.91 -13.60
C GLU A 228 5.90 53.21 -13.16
N ASP A 229 5.99 51.95 -13.59
CA ASP A 229 7.16 51.34 -14.27
C ASP A 229 8.16 50.41 -13.55
N ASP A 230 8.54 49.40 -14.34
CA ASP A 230 9.79 48.62 -14.44
C ASP A 230 10.32 47.76 -13.29
N SER A 231 10.50 46.46 -13.58
CA SER A 231 11.84 45.88 -13.81
C SER A 231 11.80 44.37 -14.08
N GLU A 232 12.35 43.98 -15.22
CA GLU A 232 12.91 42.65 -15.52
C GLU A 232 13.98 42.26 -14.48
N ASP A 233 14.12 40.98 -14.17
CA ASP A 233 15.45 40.39 -13.93
C ASP A 233 15.42 38.86 -14.05
N ASP A 234 16.42 38.41 -14.79
CA ASP A 234 16.75 37.08 -15.30
C ASP A 234 17.80 36.44 -14.38
N TYR A 235 17.60 35.23 -13.84
CA TYR A 235 18.70 34.39 -13.35
C TYR A 235 18.35 32.90 -13.40
N ASP A 236 19.19 32.20 -14.17
CA ASP A 236 19.44 30.76 -14.20
C ASP A 236 19.59 30.16 -12.79
N ASP A 237 19.04 28.97 -12.55
CA ASP A 237 19.51 28.14 -11.43
C ASP A 237 19.64 26.65 -11.76
N TYR A 238 20.75 26.12 -11.25
CA TYR A 238 21.38 24.85 -11.52
C TYR A 238 20.60 23.66 -10.90
N TYR A 239 20.66 22.52 -11.59
CA TYR A 239 20.27 21.22 -11.05
C TYR A 239 21.27 20.73 -10.00
N GLU A 240 20.82 20.52 -8.76
CA GLU A 240 21.47 19.62 -7.80
C GLU A 240 20.44 18.58 -7.31
N ASP A 241 20.62 17.36 -7.80
CA ASP A 241 20.00 16.14 -7.30
C ASP A 241 20.62 15.79 -5.94
N ASP A 242 19.88 15.96 -4.85
CA ASP A 242 20.26 15.40 -3.55
C ASP A 242 19.37 14.20 -3.19
N TYR A 243 20.01 13.03 -3.27
CA TYR A 243 19.71 11.86 -2.47
C TYR A 243 19.70 12.26 -1.00
N ASP A 244 18.70 11.84 -0.23
CA ASP A 244 18.87 11.80 1.21
C ASP A 244 18.42 10.51 1.88
N SER A 245 19.29 10.15 2.82
CA SER A 245 19.45 8.93 3.56
C SER A 245 18.85 9.10 4.95
N ASP A 246 18.41 7.98 5.53
CA ASP A 246 17.91 7.83 6.90
C ASP A 246 18.73 8.60 7.97
N TYR A 247 18.04 9.26 8.91
CA TYR A 247 18.47 9.32 10.32
C TYR A 247 17.28 9.43 11.29
N ASP A 248 17.39 8.63 12.35
CA ASP A 248 16.56 8.55 13.54
C ASP A 248 16.63 9.82 14.44
N ASP A 249 15.68 9.83 15.37
CA ASP A 249 15.66 10.47 16.70
C ASP A 249 14.74 11.68 16.99
N GLN A 250 13.76 11.33 17.84
CA GLN A 250 13.15 12.06 18.94
C GLN A 250 13.71 13.46 19.24
N ASP A 251 12.84 14.46 19.07
CA ASP A 251 12.64 15.65 19.93
C ASP A 251 12.29 16.89 19.09
N ALA A 252 11.03 16.97 18.63
CA ALA A 252 10.46 18.23 18.11
C ALA A 252 8.92 18.22 18.14
N ILE A 253 8.32 17.75 19.24
CA ILE A 253 6.89 17.91 19.53
C ILE A 253 6.72 19.19 20.35
N GLU A 254 7.01 20.36 19.77
CA GLU A 254 6.52 21.61 20.38
C GLU A 254 6.41 22.84 19.46
N ASP A 255 6.82 22.76 18.18
CA ASP A 255 6.89 23.98 17.34
C ASP A 255 6.14 23.89 15.98
N LYS A 256 5.04 23.13 15.92
CA LYS A 256 4.20 23.01 14.69
C LYS A 256 2.81 23.66 14.79
N ARG A 257 2.51 24.43 15.84
CA ARG A 257 1.23 25.16 15.97
C ARG A 257 1.24 26.62 15.48
N TYR A 258 2.38 27.18 15.10
CA TYR A 258 2.48 28.63 14.77
C TYR A 258 2.91 28.99 13.34
N LYS A 259 2.89 28.04 12.40
CA LYS A 259 3.14 28.34 10.96
C LYS A 259 1.99 27.95 10.02
N ARG A 260 0.77 27.78 10.55
CA ARG A 260 -0.45 27.64 9.76
C ARG A 260 -1.09 29.01 9.56
N ARG A 261 -0.52 29.85 8.69
CA ARG A 261 -1.11 31.05 8.06
C ARG A 261 -0.02 31.87 7.35
N LYS A 262 0.47 31.40 6.20
CA LYS A 262 0.90 32.30 5.12
C LYS A 262 0.56 31.66 3.78
N ARG A 263 -0.16 32.45 2.99
CA ARG A 263 -0.67 32.25 1.63
C ARG A 263 0.30 31.48 0.71
N PHE A 264 -0.26 30.53 -0.03
CA PHE A 264 0.35 29.92 -1.21
C PHE A 264 0.28 30.90 -2.39
N PRO A 265 1.39 31.22 -3.08
CA PRO A 265 1.35 31.64 -4.47
C PRO A 265 1.36 30.41 -5.37
N TYR A 266 0.38 30.37 -6.26
CA TYR A 266 0.26 29.47 -7.41
C TYR A 266 1.45 29.70 -8.36
N ARG A 267 2.17 28.64 -8.76
CA ARG A 267 3.06 28.69 -9.93
C ARG A 267 2.94 27.40 -10.70
N ASP A 268 2.37 27.53 -11.89
CA ASP A 268 2.33 26.53 -12.95
C ASP A 268 3.75 26.14 -13.38
N GLN A 269 4.02 24.84 -13.49
CA GLN A 269 4.96 24.33 -14.48
C GLN A 269 4.54 22.91 -14.87
N TYR A 270 3.88 22.82 -16.01
CA TYR A 270 3.63 21.58 -16.73
C TYR A 270 4.91 21.20 -17.48
N GLU A 271 5.36 19.96 -17.31
CA GLU A 271 6.00 19.24 -18.39
C GLU A 271 5.21 17.96 -18.66
N ASN A 272 4.85 17.82 -19.93
CA ASN A 272 4.12 16.73 -20.55
C ASN A 272 4.72 15.36 -20.21
N ASP A 273 3.89 14.44 -19.72
CA ASP A 273 4.01 13.03 -20.07
C ASP A 273 2.63 12.53 -20.48
N GLU A 274 2.48 12.48 -21.80
CA GLU A 274 1.37 11.97 -22.59
C GLU A 274 1.12 10.50 -22.24
N TYR A 275 0.03 10.23 -21.51
CA TYR A 275 -0.58 8.90 -21.47
C TYR A 275 -2.08 9.04 -21.70
N GLU A 276 -2.47 8.43 -22.82
CA GLU A 276 -3.78 8.35 -23.45
C GLU A 276 -4.96 8.31 -22.46
N ASP A 277 -5.89 9.22 -22.68
CA ASP A 277 -7.26 9.21 -22.16
C ASP A 277 -7.90 7.84 -22.43
N ILE A 278 -8.27 7.15 -21.35
CA ILE A 278 -9.34 6.16 -21.38
C ILE A 278 -10.46 6.76 -20.54
N ASP A 279 -11.34 7.48 -21.23
CA ASP A 279 -12.64 7.91 -20.72
C ASP A 279 -13.39 6.69 -20.18
N GLU A 280 -13.53 6.59 -18.86
CA GLU A 280 -14.46 5.64 -18.23
C GLU A 280 -15.65 6.42 -17.69
N TYR A 281 -16.72 6.38 -18.49
CA TYR A 281 -18.08 6.80 -18.19
C TYR A 281 -18.54 6.22 -16.84
N TYR A 282 -18.92 7.09 -15.91
CA TYR A 282 -19.88 6.73 -14.87
C TYR A 282 -21.16 7.51 -15.17
N GLU A 283 -22.18 6.78 -15.62
CA GLU A 283 -23.56 7.24 -15.71
C GLU A 283 -24.05 7.50 -14.28
N ASP A 284 -24.40 8.76 -14.01
CA ASP A 284 -25.23 9.18 -12.87
C ASP A 284 -26.63 8.58 -13.08
N ASP A 285 -27.04 7.67 -12.21
CA ASP A 285 -28.44 7.27 -12.06
C ASP A 285 -28.91 7.75 -10.69
N GLU A 286 -29.18 9.06 -10.62
CA GLU A 286 -30.04 9.64 -9.58
C GLU A 286 -31.49 9.23 -9.90
N ASN A 287 -32.11 8.43 -9.04
CA ASN A 287 -33.56 8.44 -8.94
C ASN A 287 -34.00 8.42 -7.47
N TYR A 288 -34.32 9.61 -6.99
CA TYR A 288 -35.12 9.84 -5.80
C TYR A 288 -36.57 9.46 -6.12
N ASP A 289 -37.07 8.37 -5.55
CA ASP A 289 -38.51 8.14 -5.41
C ASP A 289 -38.90 8.33 -3.94
N ASP A 290 -39.35 9.55 -3.68
CA ASP A 290 -40.10 9.99 -2.51
C ASP A 290 -41.58 9.71 -2.83
N ASP A 291 -42.22 8.76 -2.14
CA ASP A 291 -43.65 8.82 -1.83
C ASP A 291 -44.12 7.63 -0.97
N GLU A 292 -44.82 8.00 0.11
CA GLU A 292 -46.19 7.58 0.47
C GLU A 292 -46.43 7.19 1.94
N ASN A 293 -47.41 7.92 2.50
CA ASN A 293 -47.93 7.88 3.85
C ASN A 293 -48.66 6.56 4.18
N GLY A 294 -48.63 6.16 5.45
CA GLY A 294 -49.51 5.14 6.01
C GLY A 294 -49.73 5.33 7.52
N ASP A 295 -50.97 5.63 7.87
CA ASP A 295 -51.49 6.02 9.20
C ASP A 295 -51.39 4.97 10.32
N GLU A 296 -51.34 5.53 11.54
CA GLU A 296 -51.83 5.11 12.86
C GLU A 296 -52.17 3.64 13.18
N SER A 297 -51.57 3.14 14.27
CA SER A 297 -52.32 2.36 15.27
C SER A 297 -51.65 2.41 16.65
N GLU A 298 -52.32 3.02 17.62
CA GLU A 298 -52.08 2.82 19.05
C GLU A 298 -52.43 1.38 19.44
N SER A 299 -51.50 0.69 20.11
CA SER A 299 -51.85 -0.37 21.06
C SER A 299 -50.76 -0.47 22.11
N SER A 300 -51.13 -0.09 23.33
CA SER A 300 -50.46 -0.45 24.56
C SER A 300 -50.43 -1.97 24.72
N ASN A 301 -49.26 -2.53 25.04
CA ASN A 301 -49.12 -3.55 26.06
C ASN A 301 -47.67 -3.66 26.52
N ASP A 302 -47.52 -3.38 27.80
CA ASP A 302 -46.32 -3.47 28.61
C ASP A 302 -46.17 -4.94 29.03
N THR A 303 -45.23 -5.68 28.46
CA THR A 303 -44.64 -6.86 29.10
C THR A 303 -43.30 -7.23 28.47
N ASP A 304 -42.33 -7.47 29.35
CA ASP A 304 -41.03 -8.13 29.15
C ASP A 304 -39.85 -7.30 28.63
N ARG A 305 -39.36 -6.52 29.59
CA ARG A 305 -37.96 -6.11 29.78
C ARG A 305 -36.96 -7.26 29.55
N LEU A 306 -36.55 -7.42 28.30
CA LEU A 306 -35.23 -7.93 27.91
C LEU A 306 -34.46 -6.77 27.28
N SER A 307 -33.85 -5.96 28.15
CA SER A 307 -32.78 -4.98 27.87
C SER A 307 -32.79 -4.31 26.47
N SER A 308 -33.80 -3.49 26.16
CA SER A 308 -33.63 -2.46 25.13
C SER A 308 -32.62 -1.45 25.65
N PHE A 309 -31.47 -1.39 24.98
CA PHE A 309 -30.35 -0.53 25.34
C PHE A 309 -30.73 0.92 25.01
N ASP A 310 -30.73 1.80 26.02
CA ASP A 310 -30.97 3.23 25.80
C ASP A 310 -29.69 3.88 25.24
N PHE A 311 -29.68 4.09 23.93
CA PHE A 311 -28.56 4.70 23.21
C PHE A 311 -28.33 6.16 23.60
N PHE A 312 -29.30 6.83 24.24
CA PHE A 312 -29.24 8.25 24.60
C PHE A 312 -29.18 8.49 26.11
N ALA A 313 -28.99 7.42 26.90
CA ALA A 313 -28.69 7.53 28.32
C ALA A 313 -27.48 8.46 28.54
N GLY A 314 -27.65 9.45 29.42
CA GLY A 314 -26.62 10.43 29.79
C GLY A 314 -26.54 11.70 28.93
N CYS A 315 -27.36 11.86 27.89
CA CYS A 315 -27.49 13.14 27.20
C CYS A 315 -28.24 14.13 28.11
N THR A 316 -27.65 15.29 28.39
CA THR A 316 -28.23 16.34 29.26
C THR A 316 -28.73 17.57 28.50
N SER A 317 -28.44 17.66 27.20
CA SER A 317 -28.85 18.76 26.34
C SER A 317 -29.17 18.28 24.92
N ARG A 318 -29.95 19.08 24.18
CA ARG A 318 -30.27 18.82 22.77
C ARG A 318 -29.01 18.65 21.91
N GLU A 319 -28.03 19.53 22.09
CA GLU A 319 -26.74 19.44 21.37
C GLU A 319 -25.98 18.14 21.67
N SER A 320 -26.07 17.64 22.90
CA SER A 320 -25.41 16.39 23.30
C SER A 320 -26.09 15.17 22.65
N ALA A 321 -27.41 15.21 22.49
CA ALA A 321 -28.16 14.17 21.78
C ALA A 321 -27.87 14.21 20.27
N ASP A 322 -27.77 15.40 19.66
CA ASP A 322 -27.44 15.57 18.24
C ASP A 322 -26.03 15.06 17.91
N ARG A 323 -25.05 15.33 18.77
CA ARG A 323 -23.68 14.82 18.62
C ARG A 323 -23.64 13.30 18.75
N LYS A 324 -24.33 12.74 19.74
CA LYS A 324 -24.39 11.28 19.97
C LYS A 324 -25.10 10.58 18.80
N TYR A 325 -26.20 11.15 18.32
CA TYR A 325 -26.92 10.66 17.14
C TYR A 325 -26.02 10.58 15.90
N LYS A 326 -25.31 11.68 15.56
CA LYS A 326 -24.37 11.68 14.41
C LYS A 326 -23.27 10.62 14.56
N SER A 327 -22.76 10.40 15.77
CA SER A 327 -21.76 9.36 16.01
C SER A 327 -22.31 7.94 15.88
N LEU A 328 -23.56 7.70 16.30
CA LEU A 328 -24.22 6.40 16.21
C LEU A 328 -24.60 6.06 14.78
N VAL A 329 -25.16 7.01 14.03
CA VAL A 329 -25.47 6.84 12.60
C VAL A 329 -24.20 6.54 11.81
N LYS A 330 -23.10 7.24 12.11
CA LYS A 330 -21.80 6.99 11.46
C LYS A 330 -21.22 5.62 11.79
N LEU A 331 -21.61 4.98 12.90
CA LEU A 331 -21.11 3.65 13.28
C LEU A 331 -21.98 2.55 12.67
N TYR A 332 -23.31 2.70 12.76
CA TYR A 332 -24.29 1.69 12.36
C TYR A 332 -24.84 1.87 10.93
N HIS A 333 -24.24 2.73 10.11
CA HIS A 333 -24.64 2.90 8.71
C HIS A 333 -24.51 1.57 7.94
N PRO A 334 -25.48 1.20 7.09
CA PRO A 334 -25.42 -0.06 6.33
C PRO A 334 -24.21 -0.17 5.39
N ASP A 335 -23.58 0.96 5.02
CA ASP A 335 -22.36 0.98 4.21
C ASP A 335 -21.07 0.70 5.01
N ASN A 336 -21.16 0.61 6.34
CA ASN A 336 -20.02 0.23 7.18
C ASN A 336 -19.94 -1.30 7.33
N MET A 337 -18.73 -1.81 7.55
CA MET A 337 -18.45 -3.26 7.70
C MET A 337 -19.28 -3.96 8.79
N ASP A 338 -19.74 -3.23 9.82
CA ASP A 338 -20.57 -3.71 10.93
C ASP A 338 -21.95 -3.01 10.97
N GLY A 339 -22.45 -2.53 9.83
CA GLY A 339 -23.74 -1.84 9.72
C GLY A 339 -24.91 -2.73 10.11
N ASP A 340 -25.80 -2.23 10.98
CA ASP A 340 -27.01 -2.93 11.42
C ASP A 340 -28.24 -2.03 11.19
N THR A 341 -29.03 -2.41 10.17
CA THR A 341 -30.25 -1.69 9.78
C THR A 341 -31.37 -1.78 10.82
N ALA A 342 -31.35 -2.79 11.70
CA ALA A 342 -32.31 -2.86 12.81
C ALA A 342 -31.91 -1.90 13.93
N ALA A 343 -30.62 -1.81 14.24
CA ALA A 343 -30.09 -0.88 15.24
C ALA A 343 -30.30 0.59 14.82
N ILE A 344 -30.12 0.94 13.54
CA ILE A 344 -30.30 2.32 13.08
C ILE A 344 -31.76 2.78 13.17
N ALA A 345 -32.73 1.87 12.94
CA ALA A 345 -34.15 2.16 13.14
C ALA A 345 -34.46 2.43 14.63
N GLU A 346 -33.88 1.65 15.54
CA GLU A 346 -34.01 1.87 16.98
C GLU A 346 -33.35 3.19 17.42
N ILE A 347 -32.17 3.53 16.89
CA ILE A 347 -31.48 4.80 17.15
C ILE A 347 -32.32 6.00 16.68
N ASN A 348 -32.95 5.91 15.51
CA ASN A 348 -33.81 6.98 14.97
C ASN A 348 -35.06 7.21 15.84
N THR A 349 -35.71 6.13 16.29
CA THR A 349 -36.87 6.23 17.18
C THR A 349 -36.50 6.81 18.54
N GLN A 350 -35.41 6.37 19.16
CA GLN A 350 -34.94 6.90 20.43
C GLN A 350 -34.45 8.36 20.33
N TYR A 351 -33.81 8.74 19.22
CA TYR A 351 -33.41 10.13 18.98
C TYR A 351 -34.62 11.05 18.83
N ALA A 352 -35.68 10.63 18.12
CA ALA A 352 -36.92 11.39 18.03
C ALA A 352 -37.56 11.60 19.41
N GLN A 353 -37.53 10.58 20.28
CA GLN A 353 -37.99 10.69 21.67
C GLN A 353 -37.10 11.62 22.51
N ALA A 354 -35.77 11.53 22.38
CA ALA A 354 -34.82 12.40 23.08
C ALA A 354 -34.96 13.86 22.64
N LYS A 355 -35.14 14.11 21.33
CA LYS A 355 -35.35 15.45 20.77
C LYS A 355 -36.63 16.09 21.29
N LYS A 356 -37.72 15.30 21.46
CA LYS A 356 -38.96 15.76 22.10
C LYS A 356 -38.78 16.08 23.59
N ARG A 357 -37.89 15.38 24.31
CA ARG A 357 -37.60 15.65 25.74
C ARG A 357 -36.83 16.95 25.96
N PHE A 358 -36.02 17.38 25.00
CA PHE A 358 -35.19 18.59 25.08
C PHE A 358 -35.71 19.74 24.20
N SER A 359 -36.95 19.64 23.70
CA SER A 359 -37.60 20.69 22.90
C SER A 359 -38.40 21.66 23.73
#